data_AF-A0A8H6UBK9-F1
#
_entry.id   AF-A0A8H6UBK9-F1
#
_cell.length_a   1.000
_cell.length_b   1.000
_cell.length_c   1.000
_cell.angle_alpha   90.00
_cell.angle_beta   90.00
_cell.angle_gamma   90.00
#
_symmetry.space_group_name_H-M   'P 1'
#
loop_
_entity.id
_entity.type
_entity.pdbx_description
1 polymer ?
#
loop_
_entity_poly.entity_id
_entity_poly.type
_entity_poly.pdbx_seq_one_letter_code
_entity_poly.pdbx_strand_id
1 'polypeptide(L)'
;MQFLLTVFFLVIVNPILAAPHRAEHNESQLPDNLPFPSPSQIRDIERRAHGTLPNTPPPNNISRQGIVNLQWIAFNENFEVAYFNSLLHNVTNNVTGYEIPDEEDDEDAEDRDLVIRSLTAILAQEELHELSANMALQHFNESPILPCRYHYPVSDFHSAIVLAANFTDMVLGTLQDVVERFAVGGDFPLTRLISSVIGNEGEQEGWFRVLQDKIPSELPFLTTSDLNFAFSLVLNAFVVEGSCPNVHEIPLQRFPPLAILTPPANRTQIIQVSFRPHSRMEEQRLWMTYINQQNLPIVEPMNIISTENRTVVAEVLFPYEQFLMNGLTIAAVTNSSGPFRNANEVARHTVAGPGVIIVN
;
A
#
# COMPACT_ATOMS: atom_id res chain seq x y z
N MET A 1 -46.36 -36.85 -5.25
CA MET A 1 -45.15 -37.48 -5.83
C MET A 1 -44.65 -36.54 -6.92
N GLN A 2 -43.79 -35.59 -6.56
CA GLN A 2 -43.26 -34.58 -7.48
C GLN A 2 -41.85 -34.26 -6.97
N PHE A 3 -40.85 -34.72 -7.73
CA PHE A 3 -39.44 -34.49 -7.45
C PHE A 3 -39.12 -33.03 -7.77
N LEU A 4 -38.66 -32.27 -6.77
CA LEU A 4 -37.99 -30.99 -7.00
C LEU A 4 -36.51 -31.31 -7.28
N LEU A 5 -36.07 -31.11 -8.53
CA LEU A 5 -34.66 -31.08 -8.89
C LEU A 5 -34.06 -29.79 -8.34
N THR A 6 -33.18 -29.92 -7.35
CA THR A 6 -32.30 -28.83 -6.93
C THR A 6 -31.13 -28.76 -7.91
N VAL A 7 -31.12 -27.75 -8.78
CA VAL A 7 -29.99 -27.46 -9.66
C VAL A 7 -28.90 -26.79 -8.83
N PHE A 8 -27.81 -27.50 -8.58
CA PHE A 8 -26.56 -26.92 -8.11
C PHE A 8 -25.97 -26.07 -9.24
N PHE A 9 -26.00 -24.75 -9.10
CA PHE A 9 -25.13 -23.88 -9.90
C PHE A 9 -23.70 -24.05 -9.38
N LEU A 10 -22.90 -24.84 -10.10
CA LEU A 10 -21.46 -24.74 -10.04
C LEU A 10 -21.08 -23.35 -10.58
N VAL A 11 -20.74 -22.42 -9.69
CA VAL A 11 -19.96 -21.25 -10.08
C VAL A 11 -18.55 -21.77 -10.33
N ILE A 12 -18.25 -22.02 -11.60
CA ILE A 12 -16.89 -22.20 -12.08
C ILE A 12 -16.21 -20.86 -11.81
N VAL A 13 -15.32 -20.85 -10.82
CA VAL A 13 -14.34 -19.78 -10.61
C VAL A 13 -13.58 -19.65 -11.92
N ASN A 14 -13.86 -18.60 -12.68
CA ASN A 14 -13.06 -18.24 -13.84
C ASN A 14 -11.65 -17.92 -13.29
N PRO A 15 -10.62 -18.70 -13.60
CA PRO A 15 -9.28 -18.21 -13.44
C PRO A 15 -9.15 -17.19 -14.56
N ILE A 16 -9.36 -15.91 -14.26
CA ILE A 16 -8.81 -14.86 -15.12
C ILE A 16 -7.31 -15.03 -14.96
N LEU A 17 -6.74 -15.90 -15.80
CA LEU A 17 -5.42 -15.71 -16.35
C LEU A 17 -5.47 -14.31 -16.96
N ALA A 18 -5.04 -13.31 -16.17
CA ALA A 18 -4.56 -12.07 -16.74
C ALA A 18 -3.59 -12.49 -17.84
N ALA A 19 -3.88 -12.08 -19.07
CA ALA A 19 -2.93 -12.25 -20.15
C ALA A 19 -1.59 -11.69 -19.65
N PRO A 20 -0.46 -12.38 -19.85
CA PRO A 20 0.82 -11.87 -19.40
C PRO A 20 1.03 -10.53 -20.11
N HIS A 21 1.00 -9.43 -19.35
CA HIS A 21 1.49 -8.17 -19.86
C HIS A 21 2.95 -8.42 -20.23
N ARG A 22 3.26 -8.28 -21.52
CA ARG A 22 4.63 -8.34 -22.02
C ARG A 22 5.32 -7.07 -21.52
N ALA A 23 6.08 -7.20 -20.45
CA ALA A 23 6.98 -6.15 -20.06
C ALA A 23 8.14 -6.07 -21.07
N GLU A 24 8.03 -5.14 -22.01
CA GLU A 24 9.13 -4.80 -22.91
C GLU A 24 9.98 -3.62 -22.39
N HIS A 25 9.66 -3.06 -21.21
CA HIS A 25 10.53 -2.14 -20.49
C HIS A 25 11.48 -2.92 -19.56
N ASN A 26 12.72 -2.47 -19.45
CA ASN A 26 13.74 -3.06 -18.57
C ASN A 26 13.31 -2.94 -17.10
N GLU A 27 12.50 -3.89 -16.62
CA GLU A 27 11.67 -3.86 -15.39
C GLU A 27 12.42 -3.61 -14.07
N SER A 28 13.76 -3.59 -14.08
CA SER A 28 14.59 -3.42 -12.88
C SER A 28 15.17 -2.02 -12.69
N GLN A 29 15.00 -1.13 -13.68
CA GLN A 29 15.62 0.20 -13.64
C GLN A 29 14.55 1.27 -13.42
N LEU A 30 14.65 1.96 -12.28
CA LEU A 30 13.90 3.17 -12.01
C LEU A 30 14.32 4.32 -12.96
N PRO A 31 13.46 5.32 -13.19
CA PRO A 31 13.82 6.52 -13.94
C PRO A 31 15.04 7.24 -13.32
N ASP A 32 15.63 8.14 -14.11
CA ASP A 32 16.69 9.05 -13.70
C ASP A 32 17.93 8.42 -13.03
N ASN A 33 18.19 7.14 -13.30
CA ASN A 33 19.30 6.36 -12.74
C ASN A 33 19.24 6.21 -11.21
N LEU A 34 18.04 6.23 -10.62
CA LEU A 34 17.88 5.90 -9.21
C LEU A 34 18.42 4.49 -8.88
N PRO A 35 18.97 4.28 -7.67
CA PRO A 35 19.07 5.24 -6.57
C PRO A 35 20.37 6.10 -6.60
N PHE A 36 21.06 6.18 -7.75
CA PHE A 36 22.35 6.86 -7.88
C PHE A 36 22.37 7.91 -9.01
N PRO A 37 21.44 8.90 -9.00
CA PRO A 37 21.42 9.95 -10.01
C PRO A 37 22.66 10.85 -9.92
N SER A 38 23.09 11.37 -11.06
CA SER A 38 24.10 12.43 -11.09
C SER A 38 23.56 13.75 -10.52
N PRO A 39 24.43 14.69 -10.08
CA PRO A 39 23.98 15.99 -9.58
C PRO A 39 23.15 16.82 -10.58
N SER A 40 23.33 16.62 -11.90
CA SER A 40 22.46 17.22 -12.91
C SER A 40 21.07 16.61 -12.91
N GLN A 41 20.98 15.29 -12.80
CA GLN A 41 19.71 14.56 -12.75
C GLN A 41 18.92 14.92 -11.49
N ILE A 42 19.57 15.03 -10.32
CA ILE A 42 18.91 15.54 -9.11
C ILE A 42 18.27 16.90 -9.37
N ARG A 43 18.99 17.84 -10.02
CA ARG A 43 18.41 19.14 -10.37
C ARG A 43 17.26 19.08 -11.37
N ASP A 44 17.25 18.08 -12.26
CA ASP A 44 16.13 17.84 -13.19
C ASP A 44 14.90 17.32 -12.44
N ILE A 45 15.09 16.36 -11.53
CA ILE A 45 14.05 15.84 -10.63
C ILE A 45 13.47 17.00 -9.81
N GLU A 46 14.31 17.81 -9.16
CA GLU A 46 13.87 18.97 -8.35
C GLU A 46 13.02 19.98 -9.15
N ARG A 47 13.36 20.19 -10.43
CA ARG A 47 12.55 21.04 -11.31
C ARG A 47 11.17 20.44 -11.58
N ARG A 48 11.10 19.14 -11.86
CA ARG A 48 9.83 18.43 -12.09
C ARG A 48 8.99 18.32 -10.81
N ALA A 49 9.63 18.16 -9.66
CA ALA A 49 8.99 18.06 -8.35
C ALA A 49 8.48 19.40 -7.80
N HIS A 50 8.87 20.51 -8.44
CA HIS A 50 8.62 21.88 -7.95
C HIS A 50 9.20 22.15 -6.54
N GLY A 51 10.25 21.42 -6.16
CA GLY A 51 10.84 21.45 -4.83
C GLY A 51 12.23 20.84 -4.81
N THR A 52 12.97 21.01 -3.71
CA THR A 52 14.35 20.51 -3.57
C THR A 52 14.46 19.49 -2.45
N LEU A 53 15.53 18.70 -2.46
CA LEU A 53 15.91 17.95 -1.26
C LEU A 53 16.14 18.92 -0.09
N PRO A 54 15.83 18.52 1.17
CA PRO A 54 16.16 19.30 2.34
C PRO A 54 17.68 19.55 2.43
N ASN A 55 18.08 20.79 2.68
CA ASN A 55 19.49 21.16 2.87
C ASN A 55 19.90 21.20 4.36
N THR A 56 19.04 20.71 5.25
CA THR A 56 19.34 20.60 6.68
C THR A 56 20.45 19.59 6.91
N PRO A 57 21.41 19.84 7.84
CA PRO A 57 22.44 18.85 8.17
C PRO A 57 21.80 17.52 8.63
N PRO A 58 22.30 16.37 8.16
CA PRO A 58 21.81 15.08 8.63
C PRO A 58 22.11 14.89 10.13
N PRO A 59 21.31 14.11 10.87
CA PRO A 59 21.55 13.86 12.29
C PRO A 59 22.89 13.15 12.51
N ASN A 60 23.54 13.40 13.66
CA ASN A 60 24.82 12.76 13.98
C ASN A 60 24.69 11.28 14.35
N ASN A 61 23.50 10.88 14.78
CA ASN A 61 23.18 9.53 15.23
C ASN A 61 21.76 9.17 14.83
N ILE A 62 21.49 7.87 14.83
CA ILE A 62 20.18 7.32 14.61
C ILE A 62 20.02 6.05 15.43
N SER A 63 18.80 5.79 15.90
CA SER A 63 18.47 4.53 16.55
C SER A 63 18.45 3.36 15.56
N ARG A 64 18.59 2.12 16.06
CA ARG A 64 18.43 0.93 15.22
C ARG A 64 17.05 0.85 14.56
N GLN A 65 16.00 1.25 15.29
CA GLN A 65 14.66 1.30 14.73
C GLN A 65 14.53 2.39 13.65
N GLY A 66 15.24 3.51 13.83
CA GLY A 66 15.32 4.55 12.82
C GLY A 66 15.95 4.08 11.51
N ILE A 67 16.98 3.22 11.57
CA ILE A 67 17.52 2.55 10.36
C ILE A 67 16.44 1.71 9.68
N VAL A 68 15.71 0.87 10.44
CA VAL A 68 14.63 0.04 9.88
C VAL A 68 13.54 0.89 9.24
N ASN A 69 13.19 2.03 9.84
CA ASN A 69 12.25 2.97 9.27
C ASN A 69 12.74 3.51 7.91
N LEU A 70 14.00 3.97 7.83
CA LEU A 70 14.58 4.48 6.59
C LEU A 70 14.68 3.40 5.50
N GLN A 71 15.03 2.16 5.88
CA GLN A 71 15.04 1.02 4.97
C GLN A 71 13.64 0.72 4.41
N TRP A 72 12.61 0.76 5.26
CA TRP A 72 11.24 0.57 4.79
C TRP A 72 10.77 1.71 3.89
N ILE A 73 11.05 2.97 4.24
CA ILE A 73 10.73 4.12 3.39
C ILE A 73 11.39 3.91 2.02
N ALA A 74 12.72 3.75 1.97
CA ALA A 74 13.42 3.53 0.69
C ALA A 74 12.84 2.34 -0.11
N PHE A 75 12.45 1.25 0.55
CA PHE A 75 11.77 0.12 -0.12
C PHE A 75 10.41 0.51 -0.72
N ASN A 76 9.60 1.27 0.01
CA ASN A 76 8.27 1.72 -0.43
C ASN A 76 8.39 2.74 -1.56
N GLU A 77 9.26 3.72 -1.41
CA GLU A 77 9.51 4.77 -2.41
C GLU A 77 9.99 4.17 -3.75
N ASN A 78 10.84 3.13 -3.71
CA ASN A 78 11.22 2.40 -4.92
C ASN A 78 10.00 1.81 -5.65
N PHE A 79 9.00 1.31 -4.92
CA PHE A 79 7.75 0.81 -5.49
C PHE A 79 6.90 1.96 -6.07
N GLU A 80 6.75 3.06 -5.35
CA GLU A 80 5.94 4.21 -5.78
C GLU A 80 6.53 4.89 -7.01
N VAL A 81 7.84 5.13 -7.03
CA VAL A 81 8.55 5.62 -8.22
C VAL A 81 8.33 4.69 -9.42
N ALA A 82 8.45 3.37 -9.24
CA ALA A 82 8.22 2.42 -10.32
C ALA A 82 6.75 2.44 -10.80
N TYR A 83 5.81 2.58 -9.88
CA TYR A 83 4.39 2.63 -10.17
C TYR A 83 4.01 3.88 -10.94
N PHE A 84 4.35 5.06 -10.42
CA PHE A 84 4.02 6.34 -11.04
C PHE A 84 4.76 6.56 -12.37
N ASN A 85 5.97 6.02 -12.52
CA ASN A 85 6.65 6.01 -13.82
C ASN A 85 5.88 5.17 -14.85
N SER A 86 5.38 4.00 -14.46
CA SER A 86 4.54 3.16 -15.33
C SER A 86 3.22 3.83 -15.67
N LEU A 87 2.54 4.43 -14.68
CA LEU A 87 1.26 5.11 -14.87
C LEU A 87 1.41 6.32 -15.81
N LEU A 88 2.39 7.19 -15.54
CA LEU A 88 2.70 8.35 -16.37
C LEU A 88 3.03 7.93 -17.80
N HIS A 89 3.82 6.86 -17.98
CA HIS A 89 4.11 6.32 -19.31
C HIS A 89 2.84 5.90 -20.05
N ASN A 90 1.96 5.14 -19.40
CA ASN A 90 0.74 4.63 -20.02
C ASN A 90 -0.20 5.77 -20.45
N VAL A 91 -0.43 6.75 -19.58
CA VAL A 91 -1.26 7.94 -19.87
C VAL A 91 -0.64 8.79 -20.97
N THR A 92 0.67 9.05 -20.90
CA THR A 92 1.37 9.89 -21.89
C THR A 92 1.31 9.29 -23.29
N ASN A 93 1.38 7.95 -23.40
CA ASN A 93 1.42 7.25 -24.68
C ASN A 93 0.07 6.72 -25.15
N ASN A 94 -1.04 7.05 -24.46
CA ASN A 94 -2.39 6.56 -24.77
C ASN A 94 -2.40 5.03 -24.94
N VAL A 95 -1.76 4.32 -24.01
CA VAL A 95 -1.83 2.85 -23.96
C VAL A 95 -3.30 2.46 -23.76
N THR A 96 -3.76 1.41 -24.46
CA THR A 96 -5.15 0.96 -24.38
C THR A 96 -5.63 0.78 -22.94
N GLY A 97 -6.72 1.47 -22.59
CA GLY A 97 -7.29 1.56 -21.25
C GLY A 97 -6.88 2.82 -20.47
N TYR A 98 -5.83 3.54 -20.91
CA TYR A 98 -5.28 4.72 -20.26
C TYR A 98 -5.50 6.02 -21.06
N GLU A 99 -6.32 5.96 -22.09
CA GLU A 99 -6.74 7.15 -22.82
C GLU A 99 -7.64 8.02 -21.94
N ILE A 100 -7.37 9.33 -21.92
CA ILE A 100 -8.21 10.33 -21.28
C ILE A 100 -8.85 11.14 -22.42
N PRO A 101 -10.19 11.19 -22.55
CA PRO A 101 -10.85 11.94 -23.61
C PRO A 101 -10.49 13.43 -23.54
N ASP A 102 -10.45 14.12 -24.68
CA ASP A 102 -10.26 15.57 -24.70
C ASP A 102 -11.57 16.26 -24.25
N GLU A 103 -11.47 17.32 -23.44
CA GLU A 103 -12.62 18.09 -22.91
C GLU A 103 -13.56 18.64 -23.99
N GLU A 104 -13.09 18.80 -25.24
CA GLU A 104 -13.94 19.26 -26.35
C GLU A 104 -15.01 18.23 -26.77
N ASP A 105 -14.79 16.95 -26.45
CA ASP A 105 -15.66 15.84 -26.83
C ASP A 105 -16.54 15.33 -25.67
N ASP A 106 -16.27 15.74 -24.42
CA ASP A 106 -17.01 15.35 -23.22
C ASP A 106 -16.87 16.40 -22.10
N GLU A 107 -17.99 16.99 -21.66
CA GLU A 107 -18.01 18.02 -20.61
C GLU A 107 -17.59 17.47 -19.22
N ASP A 108 -17.58 16.14 -19.06
CA ASP A 108 -17.15 15.45 -17.85
C ASP A 108 -15.71 14.86 -17.99
N ALA A 109 -15.00 15.10 -19.10
CA ALA A 109 -13.64 14.60 -19.28
C ALA A 109 -12.62 15.32 -18.41
N GLU A 110 -11.64 14.55 -17.93
CA GLU A 110 -10.51 15.10 -17.19
C GLU A 110 -9.56 15.86 -18.12
N ASP A 111 -9.03 17.00 -17.66
CA ASP A 111 -7.94 17.70 -18.34
C ASP A 111 -6.69 16.79 -18.40
N ARG A 112 -6.52 16.09 -19.53
CA ARG A 112 -5.39 15.20 -19.77
C ARG A 112 -4.03 15.89 -19.54
N ASP A 113 -3.90 17.17 -19.86
CA ASP A 113 -2.67 17.92 -19.61
C ASP A 113 -2.44 18.14 -18.12
N LEU A 114 -3.50 18.46 -17.36
CA LEU A 114 -3.42 18.52 -15.90
C LEU A 114 -3.04 17.16 -15.30
N VAL A 115 -3.60 16.06 -15.78
CA VAL A 115 -3.27 14.70 -15.29
C VAL A 115 -1.80 14.39 -15.54
N ILE A 116 -1.30 14.62 -16.76
CA ILE A 116 0.11 14.39 -17.10
C ILE A 116 1.04 15.27 -16.26
N ARG A 117 0.72 16.56 -16.10
CA ARG A 117 1.53 17.47 -15.27
C ARG A 117 1.52 17.06 -13.80
N SER A 118 0.39 16.63 -13.28
CA SER A 118 0.26 16.18 -11.88
C SER A 118 1.05 14.88 -11.66
N LEU A 119 0.89 13.88 -12.52
CA LEU A 119 1.66 12.63 -12.46
C LEU A 119 3.17 12.85 -12.65
N THR A 120 3.57 13.81 -13.49
CA THR A 120 4.99 14.19 -13.65
C THR A 120 5.58 14.76 -12.36
N ALA A 121 4.81 15.60 -11.65
CA ALA A 121 5.22 16.17 -10.38
C ALA A 121 5.26 15.12 -9.27
N ILE A 122 4.21 14.28 -9.18
CA ILE A 122 4.12 13.16 -8.22
C ILE A 122 5.31 12.23 -8.37
N LEU A 123 5.58 11.74 -9.58
CA LEU A 123 6.74 10.88 -9.82
C LEU A 123 8.02 11.53 -9.31
N ALA A 124 8.26 12.80 -9.67
CA ALA A 124 9.45 13.51 -9.26
C ALA A 124 9.53 13.73 -7.74
N GLN A 125 8.40 13.88 -7.05
CA GLN A 125 8.33 14.00 -5.59
C GLN A 125 8.73 12.68 -4.93
N GLU A 126 8.21 11.54 -5.40
CA GLU A 126 8.62 10.21 -4.91
C GLU A 126 10.09 9.92 -5.20
N GLU A 127 10.62 10.36 -6.35
CA GLU A 127 12.06 10.27 -6.62
C GLU A 127 12.90 11.03 -5.57
N LEU A 128 12.42 12.18 -5.08
CA LEU A 128 13.11 12.92 -4.00
C LEU A 128 12.93 12.26 -2.63
N HIS A 129 11.78 11.66 -2.35
CA HIS A 129 11.56 10.90 -1.11
C HIS A 129 12.47 9.66 -1.05
N GLU A 130 12.56 8.91 -2.15
CA GLU A 130 13.48 7.78 -2.35
C GLU A 130 14.93 8.20 -2.06
N LEU A 131 15.38 9.27 -2.71
CA LEU A 131 16.74 9.80 -2.55
C LEU A 131 17.00 10.24 -1.11
N SER A 132 16.04 10.91 -0.50
CA SER A 132 16.16 11.37 0.89
C SER A 132 16.40 10.19 1.84
N ALA A 133 15.63 9.10 1.70
CA ALA A 133 15.77 7.91 2.52
C ALA A 133 17.11 7.20 2.27
N ASN A 134 17.48 6.98 1.00
CA ASN A 134 18.72 6.29 0.65
C ASN A 134 19.98 7.10 0.96
N MET A 135 19.95 8.43 0.81
CA MET A 135 21.04 9.32 1.26
C MET A 135 21.18 9.28 2.78
N ALA A 136 20.08 9.21 3.53
CA ALA A 136 20.12 9.08 4.98
C ALA A 136 20.74 7.73 5.40
N LEU A 137 20.37 6.62 4.75
CA LEU A 137 21.01 5.32 4.99
C LEU A 137 22.52 5.37 4.74
N GLN A 138 22.95 5.93 3.61
CA GLN A 138 24.37 6.08 3.28
C GLN A 138 25.12 6.93 4.31
N HIS A 139 24.52 8.03 4.79
CA HIS A 139 25.12 8.87 5.83
C HIS A 139 25.40 8.08 7.12
N PHE A 140 24.54 7.11 7.46
CA PHE A 140 24.73 6.22 8.59
C PHE A 140 25.54 4.95 8.28
N ASN A 141 26.17 4.88 7.10
CA ASN A 141 26.93 3.73 6.60
C ASN A 141 26.11 2.45 6.42
N GLU A 142 24.81 2.58 6.17
CA GLU A 142 23.95 1.49 5.75
C GLU A 142 23.88 1.43 4.22
N SER A 143 23.64 0.22 3.68
CA SER A 143 23.44 0.03 2.25
C SER A 143 22.15 0.73 1.79
N PRO A 144 22.15 1.38 0.61
CA PRO A 144 20.93 1.81 -0.04
C PRO A 144 20.02 0.62 -0.35
N ILE A 145 18.72 0.78 -0.21
CA ILE A 145 17.75 -0.21 -0.68
C ILE A 145 17.59 -0.07 -2.18
N LEU A 146 17.75 -1.19 -2.90
CA LEU A 146 17.68 -1.24 -4.36
C LEU A 146 16.28 -1.65 -4.82
N PRO A 147 15.83 -1.17 -5.99
CA PRO A 147 14.50 -1.48 -6.51
C PRO A 147 14.34 -2.97 -6.84
N CYS A 148 13.10 -3.45 -6.72
CA CYS A 148 12.69 -4.76 -7.18
C CYS A 148 12.19 -4.69 -8.63
N ARG A 149 11.71 -5.83 -9.16
CA ARG A 149 10.79 -5.81 -10.32
C ARG A 149 9.36 -5.85 -9.81
N TYR A 150 8.48 -5.11 -10.48
CA TYR A 150 7.10 -4.91 -10.04
C TYR A 150 6.10 -5.35 -11.10
N HIS A 151 4.89 -5.69 -10.66
CA HIS A 151 3.73 -5.93 -11.49
C HIS A 151 2.51 -5.30 -10.83
N TYR A 152 1.55 -4.84 -11.64
CA TYR A 152 0.37 -4.13 -11.13
C TYR A 152 -0.90 -4.79 -11.67
N PRO A 153 -1.89 -5.11 -10.82
CA PRO A 153 -3.11 -5.80 -11.22
C PRO A 153 -4.18 -4.84 -11.80
N VAL A 154 -3.77 -3.92 -12.68
CA VAL A 154 -4.63 -2.88 -13.28
C VAL A 154 -4.36 -2.77 -14.78
N SER A 155 -5.37 -2.39 -15.55
CA SER A 155 -5.31 -2.35 -17.02
C SER A 155 -5.89 -1.09 -17.63
N ASP A 156 -6.36 -0.16 -16.81
CA ASP A 156 -6.99 1.08 -17.25
C ASP A 156 -6.70 2.21 -16.25
N PHE A 157 -6.89 3.46 -16.69
CA PHE A 157 -6.57 4.64 -15.90
C PHE A 157 -7.37 4.68 -14.60
N HIS A 158 -8.68 4.41 -14.64
CA HIS A 158 -9.53 4.44 -13.45
C HIS A 158 -9.08 3.42 -12.40
N SER A 159 -8.88 2.16 -12.79
CA SER A 159 -8.40 1.12 -11.87
C SER A 159 -6.98 1.41 -11.37
N ALA A 160 -6.13 2.06 -12.16
CA ALA A 160 -4.84 2.54 -11.72
C ALA A 160 -4.97 3.63 -10.64
N ILE A 161 -5.80 4.67 -10.85
CA ILE A 161 -6.02 5.70 -9.82
C ILE A 161 -6.61 5.11 -8.53
N VAL A 162 -7.53 4.14 -8.63
CA VAL A 162 -8.04 3.41 -7.46
C VAL A 162 -6.91 2.66 -6.74
N LEU A 163 -6.00 2.02 -7.48
CA LEU A 163 -4.85 1.33 -6.89
C LEU A 163 -3.89 2.32 -6.22
N ALA A 164 -3.61 3.46 -6.88
CA ALA A 164 -2.80 4.55 -6.34
C ALA A 164 -3.34 5.02 -4.99
N ALA A 165 -4.63 5.30 -4.92
CA ALA A 165 -5.26 5.73 -3.68
C ALA A 165 -5.15 4.68 -2.57
N ASN A 166 -5.44 3.42 -2.89
CA ASN A 166 -5.45 2.35 -1.90
C ASN A 166 -4.07 2.09 -1.26
N PHE A 167 -2.98 2.13 -2.03
CA PHE A 167 -1.66 1.97 -1.43
C PHE A 167 -1.21 3.27 -0.74
N THR A 168 -1.57 4.44 -1.25
CA THR A 168 -1.23 5.72 -0.61
C THR A 168 -1.88 5.82 0.77
N ASP A 169 -3.14 5.42 0.93
CA ASP A 169 -3.79 5.31 2.25
C ASP A 169 -3.00 4.41 3.23
N MET A 170 -2.47 3.27 2.75
CA MET A 170 -1.64 2.37 3.55
C MET A 170 -0.30 3.02 3.93
N VAL A 171 0.32 3.76 3.00
CA VAL A 171 1.58 4.48 3.22
C VAL A 171 1.38 5.60 4.23
N LEU A 172 0.35 6.44 4.07
CA LEU A 172 -0.03 7.49 5.02
C LEU A 172 -0.25 6.93 6.44
N GLY A 173 -0.91 5.77 6.57
CA GLY A 173 -1.07 5.09 7.86
C GLY A 173 0.25 4.59 8.44
N THR A 174 1.17 4.15 7.58
CA THR A 174 2.47 3.58 7.98
C THR A 174 3.50 4.65 8.32
N LEU A 175 3.50 5.78 7.62
CA LEU A 175 4.36 6.91 7.94
C LEU A 175 4.04 7.52 9.32
N GLN A 176 2.80 7.39 9.80
CA GLN A 176 2.47 7.73 11.19
C GLN A 176 3.23 6.83 12.21
N ASP A 177 3.31 5.52 11.96
CA ASP A 177 4.12 4.58 12.77
C ASP A 177 5.62 4.92 12.66
N VAL A 178 6.09 5.32 11.47
CA VAL A 178 7.47 5.80 11.28
C VAL A 178 7.76 7.03 12.16
N VAL A 179 6.87 8.03 12.15
CA VAL A 179 7.03 9.25 12.96
C VAL A 179 7.06 8.91 14.44
N GLU A 180 6.15 8.04 14.91
CA GLU A 180 6.14 7.59 16.31
C GLU A 180 7.44 6.87 16.67
N ARG A 181 7.90 5.93 15.84
CA ARG A 181 9.14 5.17 16.05
C ARG A 181 10.37 6.07 16.09
N PHE A 182 10.47 7.06 15.21
CA PHE A 182 11.55 8.04 15.27
C PHE A 182 11.50 8.85 16.57
N ALA A 183 10.31 9.30 16.98
CA ALA A 183 10.16 10.05 18.23
C ALA A 183 10.56 9.21 19.46
N VAL A 184 10.11 7.96 19.54
CA VAL A 184 10.46 7.01 20.63
C VAL A 184 11.94 6.66 20.61
N GLY A 185 12.54 6.51 19.42
CA GLY A 185 13.97 6.24 19.22
C GLY A 185 14.89 7.42 19.53
N GLY A 186 14.34 8.62 19.73
CA GLY A 186 15.12 9.86 19.92
C GLY A 186 15.61 10.50 18.62
N ASP A 187 15.12 10.02 17.47
CA ASP A 187 15.47 10.46 16.11
C ASP A 187 14.62 11.67 15.67
N PHE A 188 14.38 12.62 16.59
CA PHE A 188 13.49 13.77 16.40
C PHE A 188 13.74 14.61 15.13
N PRO A 189 14.98 14.80 14.64
CA PRO A 189 15.18 15.53 13.39
C PRO A 189 14.46 14.91 12.19
N LEU A 190 14.30 13.57 12.17
CA LEU A 190 13.65 12.84 11.09
C LEU A 190 12.12 12.89 11.18
N THR A 191 11.54 13.11 12.37
CA THR A 191 10.08 13.17 12.53
C THR A 191 9.47 14.30 11.72
N ARG A 192 10.13 15.47 11.68
CA ARG A 192 9.66 16.63 10.91
C ARG A 192 9.72 16.38 9.40
N LEU A 193 10.79 15.74 8.94
CA LEU A 193 10.95 15.38 7.54
C LEU A 193 9.83 14.44 7.09
N ILE A 194 9.58 13.37 7.84
CA ILE A 194 8.49 12.44 7.48
C ILE A 194 7.11 13.09 7.62
N SER A 195 6.92 13.98 8.61
CA SER A 195 5.66 14.73 8.71
C SER A 195 5.39 15.61 7.48
N SER A 196 6.43 16.17 6.83
CA SER A 196 6.23 16.88 5.56
C SER A 196 5.92 15.96 4.39
N VAL A 197 6.50 14.74 4.36
CA VAL A 197 6.20 13.72 3.36
C VAL A 197 4.73 13.28 3.46
N ILE A 198 4.24 13.00 4.69
CA ILE A 198 2.81 12.72 4.95
C ILE A 198 1.91 13.85 4.42
N GLY A 199 2.33 15.11 4.59
CA GLY A 199 1.58 16.25 4.08
C GLY A 199 1.50 16.26 2.55
N ASN A 200 2.62 16.00 1.87
CA ASN A 200 2.66 15.92 0.42
C ASN A 200 1.86 14.73 -0.12
N GLU A 201 2.09 13.52 0.37
CA GLU A 201 1.33 12.34 -0.05
C GLU A 201 -0.17 12.48 0.25
N GLY A 202 -0.54 13.19 1.32
CA GLY A 202 -1.94 13.50 1.60
C GLY A 202 -2.59 14.43 0.56
N GLU A 203 -1.81 15.34 -0.05
CA GLU A 203 -2.28 16.15 -1.19
C GLU A 203 -2.47 15.28 -2.45
N GLN A 204 -1.57 14.32 -2.68
CA GLN A 204 -1.69 13.36 -3.78
C GLN A 204 -2.90 12.46 -3.62
N GLU A 205 -3.11 11.90 -2.42
CA GLU A 205 -4.29 11.10 -2.09
C GLU A 205 -5.58 11.90 -2.32
N GLY A 206 -5.62 13.15 -1.86
CA GLY A 206 -6.75 14.03 -2.11
C GLY A 206 -7.05 14.20 -3.60
N TRP A 207 -6.01 14.31 -4.43
CA TRP A 207 -6.16 14.37 -5.89
C TRP A 207 -6.65 13.05 -6.49
N PHE A 208 -6.09 11.90 -6.10
CA PHE A 208 -6.57 10.59 -6.55
C PHE A 208 -8.04 10.36 -6.20
N ARG A 209 -8.49 10.88 -5.07
CA ARG A 209 -9.88 10.77 -4.63
C ARG A 209 -10.82 11.65 -5.46
N VAL A 210 -10.41 12.86 -5.85
CA VAL A 210 -11.20 13.71 -6.75
C VAL A 210 -11.43 13.03 -8.09
N LEU A 211 -10.41 12.39 -8.65
CA LEU A 211 -10.51 11.60 -9.91
C LEU A 211 -11.41 10.36 -9.78
N GLN A 212 -11.82 10.00 -8.56
CA GLN A 212 -12.75 8.91 -8.29
C GLN A 212 -14.14 9.41 -7.85
N ASP A 213 -14.44 10.71 -8.02
CA ASP A 213 -15.65 11.37 -7.52
C ASP A 213 -15.85 11.23 -5.99
N LYS A 214 -14.75 11.11 -5.24
CA LYS A 214 -14.75 11.03 -3.78
C LYS A 214 -14.40 12.36 -3.14
N ILE A 215 -14.76 12.49 -1.87
CA ILE A 215 -14.33 13.62 -1.04
C ILE A 215 -12.79 13.57 -0.91
N PRO A 216 -12.05 14.65 -1.21
CA PRO A 216 -10.58 14.66 -1.16
C PRO A 216 -10.03 14.28 0.21
N SER A 217 -10.65 14.74 1.29
CA SER A 217 -10.27 14.34 2.65
C SER A 217 -11.03 13.09 3.04
N GLU A 218 -10.34 11.96 3.19
CA GLU A 218 -10.96 10.67 3.48
C GLU A 218 -11.69 10.64 4.83
N LEU A 219 -10.99 10.98 5.92
CA LEU A 219 -11.48 10.96 7.30
C LEU A 219 -10.84 12.10 8.10
N PRO A 220 -11.48 12.55 9.19
CA PRO A 220 -10.88 13.54 10.10
C PRO A 220 -9.62 12.99 10.80
N PHE A 221 -9.54 11.67 11.00
CA PHE A 221 -8.38 10.98 11.54
C PHE A 221 -8.14 9.72 10.70
N LEU A 222 -7.10 9.73 9.87
CA LEU A 222 -6.77 8.61 8.99
C LEU A 222 -6.41 7.35 9.80
N THR A 223 -6.48 6.20 9.13
CA THR A 223 -6.14 4.90 9.71
C THR A 223 -4.64 4.81 10.00
N THR A 224 -4.27 4.44 11.23
CA THR A 224 -2.89 4.11 11.58
C THR A 224 -2.53 2.69 11.13
N SER A 225 -1.25 2.39 10.97
CA SER A 225 -0.74 1.09 10.54
C SER A 225 0.50 0.66 11.35
N ASP A 226 1.10 -0.46 10.97
CA ASP A 226 2.42 -0.89 11.41
C ASP A 226 3.25 -1.24 10.17
N LEU A 227 4.56 -0.90 10.18
CA LEU A 227 5.48 -1.16 9.05
C LEU A 227 5.38 -2.58 8.47
N ASN A 228 5.14 -3.59 9.30
CA ASN A 228 5.05 -4.97 8.83
C ASN A 228 3.85 -5.20 7.91
N PHE A 229 2.74 -4.47 8.07
CA PHE A 229 1.58 -4.59 7.20
C PHE A 229 1.86 -4.04 5.80
N ALA A 230 2.35 -2.80 5.69
CA ALA A 230 2.66 -2.22 4.38
C ALA A 230 3.80 -2.98 3.68
N PHE A 231 4.84 -3.38 4.42
CA PHE A 231 5.91 -4.23 3.88
C PHE A 231 5.37 -5.54 3.31
N SER A 232 4.43 -6.19 4.04
CA SER A 232 3.78 -7.41 3.58
C SER A 232 2.88 -7.16 2.37
N LEU A 233 2.13 -6.06 2.34
CA LEU A 233 1.27 -5.70 1.22
C LEU A 233 2.08 -5.57 -0.07
N VAL A 234 3.11 -4.71 -0.08
CA VAL A 234 3.92 -4.45 -1.27
C VAL A 234 4.60 -5.73 -1.78
N LEU A 235 5.21 -6.51 -0.86
CA LEU A 235 5.88 -7.76 -1.23
C LEU A 235 4.95 -8.85 -1.75
N ASN A 236 3.72 -8.90 -1.27
CA ASN A 236 2.75 -9.93 -1.68
C ASN A 236 1.97 -9.54 -2.92
N ALA A 237 1.68 -8.25 -3.12
CA ALA A 237 0.78 -7.77 -4.16
C ALA A 237 1.47 -7.26 -5.42
N PHE A 238 2.68 -6.70 -5.30
CA PHE A 238 3.29 -5.93 -6.39
C PHE A 238 4.69 -6.39 -6.78
N VAL A 239 5.44 -7.01 -5.87
CA VAL A 239 6.81 -7.45 -6.15
C VAL A 239 6.84 -8.80 -6.86
N VAL A 240 7.63 -8.90 -7.94
CA VAL A 240 7.95 -10.17 -8.58
C VAL A 240 8.87 -10.98 -7.66
N GLU A 241 8.47 -12.20 -7.30
CA GLU A 241 9.21 -13.04 -6.34
C GLU A 241 10.69 -13.21 -6.72
N GLY A 242 11.57 -13.02 -5.73
CA GLY A 242 13.02 -13.15 -5.90
C GLY A 242 13.70 -12.03 -6.70
N SER A 243 12.99 -10.96 -7.06
CA SER A 243 13.57 -9.86 -7.86
C SER A 243 14.31 -8.80 -7.06
N CYS A 244 14.02 -8.65 -5.76
CA CYS A 244 14.62 -7.62 -4.92
C CYS A 244 16.08 -7.95 -4.55
N PRO A 245 17.06 -7.09 -4.86
CA PRO A 245 18.47 -7.38 -4.60
C PRO A 245 18.83 -7.54 -3.11
N ASN A 246 18.31 -6.65 -2.26
CA ASN A 246 18.71 -6.57 -0.85
C ASN A 246 17.54 -6.42 0.14
N VAL A 247 16.33 -6.85 -0.22
CA VAL A 247 15.17 -6.80 0.70
C VAL A 247 15.37 -7.59 2.00
N HIS A 248 16.30 -8.56 2.00
CA HIS A 248 16.66 -9.34 3.18
C HIS A 248 17.39 -8.51 4.26
N GLU A 249 17.88 -7.31 3.92
CA GLU A 249 18.50 -6.38 4.86
C GLU A 249 17.45 -5.65 5.72
N ILE A 250 16.17 -5.70 5.33
CA ILE A 250 15.06 -5.04 6.03
C ILE A 250 14.46 -6.03 7.04
N PRO A 251 14.68 -5.84 8.36
CA PRO A 251 14.30 -6.82 9.38
C PRO A 251 12.82 -6.68 9.78
N LEU A 252 11.93 -6.65 8.79
CA LEU A 252 10.48 -6.63 8.96
C LEU A 252 9.88 -8.01 8.68
N GLN A 253 8.78 -8.31 9.37
CA GLN A 253 8.04 -9.55 9.19
C GLN A 253 7.16 -9.44 7.96
N ARG A 254 7.34 -10.38 7.02
CA ARG A 254 6.40 -10.62 5.92
C ARG A 254 5.31 -11.59 6.37
N PHE A 255 4.08 -11.11 6.47
CA PHE A 255 2.90 -11.92 6.73
C PHE A 255 2.41 -12.63 5.46
N PRO A 256 1.81 -13.83 5.58
CA PRO A 256 1.02 -14.41 4.50
C PRO A 256 -0.11 -13.47 4.06
N PRO A 257 -0.45 -13.42 2.77
CA PRO A 257 -1.53 -12.57 2.29
C PRO A 257 -2.89 -13.01 2.86
N LEU A 258 -3.75 -12.02 3.11
CA LEU A 258 -5.15 -12.19 3.46
C LEU A 258 -6.01 -11.62 2.33
N ALA A 259 -6.77 -12.48 1.65
CA ALA A 259 -7.70 -12.08 0.61
C ALA A 259 -9.07 -11.76 1.22
N ILE A 260 -9.63 -10.61 0.86
CA ILE A 260 -11.01 -10.25 1.13
C ILE A 260 -11.85 -10.76 -0.04
N LEU A 261 -12.56 -11.88 0.16
CA LEU A 261 -13.35 -12.53 -0.90
C LEU A 261 -14.70 -11.84 -1.13
N THR A 262 -15.27 -11.27 -0.06
CA THR A 262 -16.48 -10.46 -0.12
C THR A 262 -16.15 -9.05 0.35
N PRO A 263 -15.82 -8.12 -0.56
CA PRO A 263 -15.57 -6.72 -0.19
C PRO A 263 -16.76 -6.16 0.59
N PRO A 264 -16.53 -5.49 1.73
CA PRO A 264 -17.62 -4.95 2.51
C PRO A 264 -18.27 -3.74 1.84
N ALA A 265 -19.57 -3.55 2.10
CA ALA A 265 -20.29 -2.31 1.78
C ALA A 265 -20.35 -1.40 3.03
N ASN A 266 -20.97 -0.23 2.89
CA ASN A 266 -21.23 0.72 3.98
C ASN A 266 -22.34 0.27 4.96
N ARG A 267 -22.30 -1.01 5.38
CA ARG A 267 -23.24 -1.63 6.32
C ARG A 267 -22.60 -2.82 7.04
N THR A 268 -23.11 -3.18 8.21
CA THR A 268 -22.68 -4.39 8.91
C THR A 268 -23.11 -5.59 8.13
N GLN A 269 -22.15 -6.45 7.83
CA GLN A 269 -22.40 -7.68 7.11
C GLN A 269 -21.35 -8.73 7.43
N ILE A 270 -21.69 -9.98 7.14
CA ILE A 270 -20.72 -11.06 7.14
C ILE A 270 -19.95 -10.98 5.82
N ILE A 271 -18.63 -11.00 5.90
CA ILE A 271 -17.71 -11.10 4.76
C ILE A 271 -17.00 -12.44 4.78
N GLN A 272 -16.58 -12.89 3.60
CA GLN A 272 -15.70 -14.04 3.46
C GLN A 272 -14.27 -13.59 3.23
N VAL A 273 -13.34 -14.30 3.87
CA VAL A 273 -11.89 -14.08 3.73
C VAL A 273 -11.18 -15.39 3.48
N SER A 274 -10.02 -15.32 2.85
CA SER A 274 -9.18 -16.47 2.58
C SER A 274 -7.71 -16.19 2.84
N PHE A 275 -7.01 -17.14 3.44
CA PHE A 275 -5.58 -17.03 3.72
C PHE A 275 -4.93 -18.41 3.82
N ARG A 276 -3.59 -18.42 3.71
CA ARG A 276 -2.78 -19.64 3.82
C ARG A 276 -1.69 -19.42 4.88
N PRO A 277 -1.86 -19.92 6.12
CA PRO A 277 -0.89 -19.70 7.19
C PRO A 277 0.45 -20.39 6.90
N HIS A 278 1.56 -19.86 7.43
CA HIS A 278 2.92 -20.43 7.27
C HIS A 278 3.08 -21.80 7.92
N SER A 279 2.47 -22.02 9.08
CA SER A 279 2.42 -23.29 9.81
C SER A 279 1.02 -23.88 9.78
N ARG A 280 0.91 -25.20 10.06
CA ARG A 280 -0.40 -25.81 10.30
C ARG A 280 -0.98 -25.23 11.59
N MET A 281 -2.19 -24.72 11.51
CA MET A 281 -2.93 -24.17 12.62
C MET A 281 -3.79 -25.29 13.22
N GLU A 282 -3.17 -26.22 13.95
CA GLU A 282 -3.91 -27.24 14.69
C GLU A 282 -4.39 -26.61 16.02
N GLU A 283 -5.71 -26.65 16.26
CA GLU A 283 -6.40 -26.25 17.51
C GLU A 283 -6.37 -24.75 17.92
N GLN A 284 -5.76 -23.85 17.14
CA GLN A 284 -5.77 -22.42 17.44
C GLN A 284 -7.08 -21.76 17.03
N ARG A 285 -7.76 -21.12 17.99
CA ARG A 285 -8.83 -20.16 17.68
C ARG A 285 -8.21 -18.96 16.98
N LEU A 286 -8.90 -18.47 15.96
CA LEU A 286 -8.48 -17.32 15.16
C LEU A 286 -9.52 -16.23 15.23
N TRP A 287 -9.05 -15.01 15.15
CA TRP A 287 -9.87 -13.81 15.16
C TRP A 287 -9.53 -12.95 13.96
N MET A 288 -10.52 -12.23 13.46
CA MET A 288 -10.28 -11.12 12.56
C MET A 288 -10.09 -9.89 13.43
N THR A 289 -9.04 -9.15 13.16
CA THR A 289 -8.77 -7.87 13.82
C THR A 289 -8.73 -6.78 12.77
N TYR A 290 -9.53 -5.74 12.99
CA TYR A 290 -9.60 -4.57 12.11
C TYR A 290 -8.92 -3.38 12.78
N ILE A 291 -8.07 -2.69 12.02
CA ILE A 291 -7.51 -1.39 12.36
C ILE A 291 -8.19 -0.37 11.43
N ASN A 292 -8.89 0.60 12.01
CA ASN A 292 -9.57 1.67 11.28
C ASN A 292 -9.48 2.97 12.08
N GLN A 293 -9.13 4.05 11.40
CA GLN A 293 -8.84 5.37 11.98
C GLN A 293 -7.76 5.26 13.08
N GLN A 294 -7.77 6.20 14.03
CA GLN A 294 -6.93 6.17 15.23
C GLN A 294 -7.58 5.43 16.41
N ASN A 295 -8.58 4.58 16.13
CA ASN A 295 -9.34 3.87 17.16
C ASN A 295 -8.58 2.64 17.67
N LEU A 296 -9.01 2.11 18.83
CA LEU A 296 -8.54 0.80 19.29
C LEU A 296 -8.95 -0.30 18.28
N PRO A 297 -8.08 -1.28 18.00
CA PRO A 297 -8.41 -2.37 17.09
C PRO A 297 -9.66 -3.15 17.50
N ILE A 298 -10.50 -3.48 16.52
CA ILE A 298 -11.76 -4.21 16.71
C ILE A 298 -11.48 -5.70 16.47
N VAL A 299 -11.97 -6.57 17.34
CA VAL A 299 -11.72 -8.02 17.27
C VAL A 299 -13.03 -8.77 17.11
N GLU A 300 -13.15 -9.54 16.03
CA GLU A 300 -14.32 -10.36 15.70
C GLU A 300 -13.94 -11.84 15.62
N PRO A 301 -14.78 -12.75 16.15
CA PRO A 301 -14.55 -14.19 16.02
C PRO A 301 -14.70 -14.62 14.55
N MET A 302 -13.84 -15.53 14.10
CA MET A 302 -13.94 -16.11 12.76
C MET A 302 -14.66 -17.46 12.78
N ASN A 303 -15.57 -17.66 11.84
CA ASN A 303 -16.19 -18.95 11.56
C ASN A 303 -15.49 -19.62 10.38
N ILE A 304 -14.64 -20.62 10.63
CA ILE A 304 -13.93 -21.35 9.57
C ILE A 304 -14.92 -22.25 8.83
N ILE A 305 -15.13 -21.96 7.55
CA ILE A 305 -16.07 -22.69 6.68
C ILE A 305 -15.37 -23.90 6.05
N SER A 306 -14.11 -23.72 5.62
CA SER A 306 -13.33 -24.79 4.99
C SER A 306 -11.84 -24.64 5.25
N THR A 307 -11.13 -25.76 5.16
CA THR A 307 -9.68 -25.80 5.16
C THR A 307 -9.24 -26.87 4.16
N GLU A 308 -8.83 -26.43 2.97
CA GLU A 308 -8.43 -27.29 1.87
C GLU A 308 -7.02 -26.94 1.42
N ASN A 309 -6.12 -27.92 1.30
CA ASN A 309 -4.73 -27.69 0.88
C ASN A 309 -4.00 -26.56 1.66
N ARG A 310 -4.33 -26.39 2.95
CA ARG A 310 -3.89 -25.29 3.85
C ARG A 310 -4.48 -23.91 3.56
N THR A 311 -5.33 -23.76 2.56
CA THR A 311 -6.11 -22.54 2.37
C THR A 311 -7.31 -22.60 3.31
N VAL A 312 -7.42 -21.60 4.18
CA VAL A 312 -8.53 -21.43 5.11
C VAL A 312 -9.50 -20.43 4.49
N VAL A 313 -10.77 -20.76 4.44
CA VAL A 313 -11.85 -19.82 4.12
C VAL A 313 -12.72 -19.66 5.35
N ALA A 314 -12.98 -18.42 5.73
CA ALA A 314 -13.75 -18.10 6.92
C ALA A 314 -14.76 -16.98 6.68
N GLU A 315 -15.85 -17.03 7.43
CA GLU A 315 -16.83 -15.96 7.59
C GLU A 315 -16.50 -15.15 8.83
N VAL A 316 -16.66 -13.83 8.73
CA VAL A 316 -16.48 -12.93 9.87
C VAL A 316 -17.35 -11.68 9.72
N LEU A 317 -17.76 -11.11 10.85
CA LEU A 317 -18.51 -9.86 10.87
C LEU A 317 -17.60 -8.70 10.48
N PHE A 318 -18.07 -7.82 9.60
CA PHE A 318 -17.54 -6.48 9.39
C PHE A 318 -18.49 -5.49 10.06
N PRO A 319 -18.16 -4.98 11.27
CA PRO A 319 -19.12 -4.24 12.13
C PRO A 319 -19.24 -2.75 11.78
N TYR A 320 -19.62 -2.44 10.52
CA TYR A 320 -19.61 -1.08 9.98
C TYR A 320 -20.44 -0.07 10.79
N GLU A 321 -21.73 -0.27 11.06
CA GLU A 321 -22.54 0.80 11.70
C GLU A 321 -22.13 1.05 13.15
N GLN A 322 -21.62 0.03 13.85
CA GLN A 322 -21.18 0.17 15.24
C GLN A 322 -19.95 1.08 15.35
N PHE A 323 -19.04 1.01 14.37
CA PHE A 323 -17.75 1.70 14.43
C PHE A 323 -17.53 2.75 13.33
N LEU A 324 -18.49 2.93 12.42
CA LEU A 324 -18.42 3.79 11.25
C LEU A 324 -17.12 3.55 10.46
N MET A 325 -16.94 2.32 9.98
CA MET A 325 -15.71 1.82 9.34
C MET A 325 -15.49 2.36 7.92
N ASN A 326 -15.50 3.68 7.77
CA ASN A 326 -15.19 4.38 6.53
C ASN A 326 -13.66 4.48 6.32
N GLY A 327 -13.28 4.77 5.08
CA GLY A 327 -11.92 4.87 4.59
C GLY A 327 -11.14 3.55 4.65
N LEU A 328 -9.82 3.65 4.80
CA LEU A 328 -8.95 2.48 4.96
C LEU A 328 -9.29 1.68 6.22
N THR A 329 -9.50 0.38 6.05
CA THR A 329 -9.47 -0.61 7.12
C THR A 329 -8.42 -1.67 6.80
N ILE A 330 -7.50 -1.87 7.74
CA ILE A 330 -6.50 -2.94 7.68
C ILE A 330 -7.04 -4.14 8.45
N ALA A 331 -7.30 -5.23 7.74
CA ALA A 331 -7.73 -6.49 8.30
C ALA A 331 -6.53 -7.42 8.54
N ALA A 332 -6.47 -8.07 9.69
CA ALA A 332 -5.46 -9.05 10.02
C ALA A 332 -6.10 -10.25 10.73
N VAL A 333 -5.71 -11.46 10.34
CA VAL A 333 -6.02 -12.66 11.10
C VAL A 333 -5.03 -12.73 12.27
N THR A 334 -5.53 -12.82 13.49
CA THR A 334 -4.71 -12.86 14.71
C THR A 334 -4.93 -14.13 15.51
N ASN A 335 -3.94 -14.50 16.32
CA ASN A 335 -3.96 -15.65 17.22
C ASN A 335 -4.32 -15.30 18.67
N SER A 336 -4.86 -14.10 18.90
CA SER A 336 -5.28 -13.60 20.22
C SER A 336 -6.63 -12.91 20.09
N SER A 337 -7.49 -13.06 21.11
CA SER A 337 -8.78 -12.36 21.18
C SER A 337 -8.68 -10.88 21.55
N GLY A 338 -7.46 -10.34 21.69
CA GLY A 338 -7.26 -9.00 22.23
C GLY A 338 -7.75 -8.87 23.69
N PRO A 339 -8.10 -7.64 24.13
CA PRO A 339 -8.05 -6.39 23.37
C PRO A 339 -6.61 -6.00 23.03
N PHE A 340 -6.42 -5.37 21.88
CA PHE A 340 -5.13 -4.81 21.47
C PHE A 340 -5.09 -3.31 21.76
N ARG A 341 -3.91 -2.79 22.09
CA ARG A 341 -3.70 -1.37 22.41
C ARG A 341 -3.56 -0.50 21.17
N ASN A 342 -2.99 -1.04 20.09
CA ASN A 342 -2.69 -0.32 18.85
C ASN A 342 -2.34 -1.29 17.71
N ALA A 343 -2.09 -0.75 16.51
CA ALA A 343 -1.70 -1.50 15.32
C ALA A 343 -0.43 -2.36 15.52
N ASN A 344 0.58 -1.86 16.24
CA ASN A 344 1.81 -2.62 16.50
C ASN A 344 1.58 -3.87 17.37
N GLU A 345 0.59 -3.84 18.27
CA GLU A 345 0.20 -5.04 19.03
C GLU A 345 -0.54 -6.03 18.14
N VAL A 346 -1.41 -5.57 17.24
CA VAL A 346 -2.05 -6.43 16.23
C VAL A 346 -1.00 -7.12 15.36
N ALA A 347 -0.01 -6.38 14.86
CA ALA A 347 1.06 -6.94 14.02
C ALA A 347 1.82 -8.08 14.71
N ARG A 348 2.13 -7.95 16.02
CA ARG A 348 2.79 -9.01 16.82
C ARG A 348 1.97 -10.30 16.95
N HIS A 349 0.66 -10.20 16.83
CA HIS A 349 -0.26 -11.33 16.93
C HIS A 349 -0.80 -11.81 15.57
N THR A 350 -0.36 -11.19 14.48
CA THR A 350 -0.85 -11.47 13.13
C THR A 350 -0.29 -12.79 12.61
N VAL A 351 -1.17 -13.62 12.05
CA VAL A 351 -0.85 -14.87 11.36
C VAL A 351 -1.00 -14.75 9.85
N ALA A 352 -1.86 -13.85 9.37
CA ALA A 352 -2.03 -13.49 7.95
C ALA A 352 -2.58 -12.07 7.82
N GLY A 353 -2.08 -11.32 6.84
CA GLY A 353 -2.44 -9.95 6.59
C GLY A 353 -1.42 -9.22 5.70
N PRO A 354 -1.63 -7.92 5.46
CA PRO A 354 -2.92 -7.25 5.65
C PRO A 354 -3.92 -7.69 4.56
N GLY A 355 -5.20 -7.70 4.92
CA GLY A 355 -6.28 -7.51 3.97
C GLY A 355 -6.60 -6.02 3.93
N VAL A 356 -6.70 -5.45 2.73
CA VAL A 356 -7.00 -4.02 2.55
C VAL A 356 -8.47 -3.88 2.20
N ILE A 357 -9.19 -3.07 2.97
CA ILE A 357 -10.60 -2.76 2.78
C ILE A 357 -10.71 -1.23 2.69
N ILE A 358 -11.41 -0.73 1.68
CA ILE A 358 -11.67 0.70 1.51
C ILE A 358 -13.17 0.86 1.40
N VAL A 359 -13.76 1.63 2.30
CA VAL A 359 -15.19 1.94 2.30
C VAL A 359 -15.37 3.45 2.24
N ASN A 360 -15.75 3.97 1.07
CA ASN A 360 -16.33 5.30 0.91
C ASN A 360 -17.08 5.37 -0.42
#